data_AF-A0A8D0B410-F1
#
_entry.id   AF-A0A8D0B410-F1
#
_cell.length_a   1.000
_cell.length_b   1.000
_cell.length_c   1.000
_cell.angle_alpha   90.00
_cell.angle_beta   90.00
_cell.angle_gamma   90.00
#
_symmetry.space_group_name_H-M   'P 1'
#
loop_
_entity.id
_entity.type
_entity.pdbx_description
1 polymer ?
#
loop_
_entity_poly.entity_id
_entity_poly.type
_entity_poly.pdbx_seq_one_letter_code
_entity_poly.pdbx_strand_id
1 'polypeptide(L)'
;MVMAESGTQASGAPDLGQRVESDLPAALSLLKSLQEQVVAVTRHVQCLAQKVRTGAYPTEKGLSFLEVKDQLLLLYLQDLTHLILEKISGHSLAGHPALLRLVETRTVLEKMRPIDQKLKYQVDKLVKAAITGAPGENDPLRFKPNPGNLMSKLNESEESEDEEPADRKKAAGRDASKGGGRKYVPPRLVPVYYDETEAEREKKILEQAKKRALSSSIIRELKEQYSDAPEEVREGRYAHATRQSREDEHRTSYEESMMVRLNFSRKEKARRRRVGALTSQLSSLTHFGDISALTGATALAEEDSGPQKKIMKKAGIKRGKKKKGFRKRR
;
A
#
# COMPACT_ATOMS: atom_id res chain seq x y z
N MET A 1 68.86 16.93 -70.96
CA MET A 1 67.49 16.40 -71.14
C MET A 1 67.28 15.36 -70.07
N VAL A 2 66.52 15.75 -69.04
CA VAL A 2 66.16 14.99 -67.84
C VAL A 2 65.04 14.03 -68.19
N MET A 3 65.11 12.75 -67.79
CA MET A 3 63.98 11.84 -67.52
C MET A 3 64.57 10.57 -66.86
N ALA A 4 64.03 9.91 -65.84
CA ALA A 4 63.05 10.20 -64.80
C ALA A 4 63.11 8.95 -63.89
N GLU A 5 63.56 9.09 -62.65
CA GLU A 5 63.40 8.05 -61.63
C GLU A 5 61.95 8.11 -61.13
N SER A 6 61.13 7.12 -61.48
CA SER A 6 59.77 7.00 -60.96
C SER A 6 59.79 6.35 -59.57
N GLY A 7 60.11 7.15 -58.56
CA GLY A 7 59.82 6.86 -57.17
C GLY A 7 58.31 6.75 -56.97
N THR A 8 57.83 5.57 -56.59
CA THR A 8 56.44 5.36 -56.22
C THR A 8 56.23 5.96 -54.82
N GLN A 9 55.74 7.20 -54.77
CA GLN A 9 55.36 7.85 -53.52
C GLN A 9 54.12 7.16 -52.94
N ALA A 10 54.30 6.47 -51.81
CA ALA A 10 53.20 6.07 -50.95
C ALA A 10 52.67 7.33 -50.24
N SER A 11 51.57 7.87 -50.73
CA SER A 11 50.85 8.99 -50.13
C SER A 11 49.93 8.51 -49.00
N GLY A 12 49.91 9.24 -47.88
CA GLY A 12 48.68 9.38 -47.10
C GLY A 12 48.66 9.02 -45.63
N ALA A 13 49.78 8.86 -44.93
CA ALA A 13 49.79 8.92 -43.46
C ALA A 13 50.65 10.12 -43.02
N PRO A 14 50.13 11.09 -42.24
CA PRO A 14 50.99 12.11 -41.66
C PRO A 14 52.05 11.39 -40.83
N ASP A 15 53.29 11.81 -41.01
CA ASP A 15 54.47 11.24 -40.38
C ASP A 15 54.24 11.15 -38.86
N LEU A 16 54.52 10.00 -38.25
CA LEU A 16 54.25 9.76 -36.82
C LEU A 16 54.85 10.86 -35.94
N GLY A 17 55.99 11.43 -36.36
CA GLY A 17 56.63 12.57 -35.71
C GLY A 17 55.75 13.84 -35.68
N GLN A 18 55.07 14.18 -36.77
CA GLN A 18 54.22 15.37 -36.85
C GLN A 18 52.99 15.27 -35.95
N ARG A 19 52.41 14.06 -35.81
CA ARG A 19 51.31 13.80 -34.87
C ARG A 19 51.77 13.87 -33.41
N VAL A 20 52.96 13.35 -33.12
CA VAL A 20 53.52 13.45 -31.78
C VAL A 20 53.77 14.91 -31.42
N GLU A 21 54.35 15.71 -32.32
CA GLU A 21 54.60 17.13 -32.09
C GLU A 21 53.32 17.96 -31.86
N SER A 22 52.22 17.64 -32.56
CA SER A 22 50.93 18.30 -32.34
C SER A 22 50.30 17.95 -30.99
N ASP A 23 50.45 16.69 -30.56
CA ASP A 23 49.75 16.16 -29.38
C ASP A 23 50.55 16.36 -28.08
N LEU A 24 51.87 16.55 -28.17
CA LEU A 24 52.78 16.73 -27.04
C LEU A 24 52.38 17.87 -26.08
N PRO A 25 52.07 19.11 -26.54
CA PRO A 25 51.68 20.18 -25.63
C PRO A 25 50.36 19.89 -24.91
N ALA A 26 49.39 19.28 -25.61
CA ALA A 26 48.12 18.87 -25.03
C ALA A 26 48.32 17.76 -23.97
N ALA A 27 49.13 16.74 -24.28
CA ALA A 27 49.47 15.66 -23.36
C ALA A 27 50.17 16.17 -22.10
N LEU A 28 51.13 17.10 -22.24
CA LEU A 28 51.80 17.72 -21.09
C LEU A 28 50.84 18.52 -20.21
N SER A 29 49.88 19.24 -20.80
CA SER A 29 48.85 19.96 -20.04
C SER A 29 47.94 19.01 -19.25
N LEU A 30 47.54 17.90 -19.88
CA LEU A 30 46.70 16.87 -19.26
C LEU A 30 47.43 16.13 -18.14
N LEU A 31 48.72 15.84 -18.31
CA LEU A 31 49.55 15.21 -17.27
C LEU A 31 49.72 16.11 -16.05
N LYS A 32 49.94 17.42 -16.25
CA LYS A 32 49.97 18.40 -15.16
C LYS A 32 48.64 18.46 -14.42
N SER A 33 47.53 18.54 -15.16
CA SER A 33 46.19 18.52 -14.56
C SER A 33 45.91 17.22 -13.79
N LEU A 34 46.32 16.07 -14.35
CA LEU A 34 46.21 14.77 -13.68
C LEU A 34 47.01 14.76 -12.37
N GLN A 35 48.24 15.28 -12.38
CA GLN A 35 49.08 15.37 -11.18
C GLN A 35 48.41 16.23 -10.09
N GLU A 36 47.88 17.39 -10.46
CA GLU A 36 47.14 18.26 -9.54
C GLU A 36 45.91 17.56 -8.94
N GLN A 37 45.14 16.86 -9.78
CA GLN A 37 43.97 16.10 -9.35
C GLN A 37 44.34 14.94 -8.42
N VAL A 38 45.39 14.17 -8.75
CA VAL A 38 45.87 13.07 -7.90
C VAL A 38 46.30 13.59 -6.53
N VAL A 39 47.02 14.71 -6.47
CA VAL A 39 47.43 15.33 -5.20
C VAL A 39 46.21 15.79 -4.38
N ALA A 40 45.25 16.45 -5.03
CA ALA A 40 44.02 16.91 -4.37
C ALA A 40 43.20 15.73 -3.80
N VAL A 41 42.97 14.69 -4.61
CA VAL A 41 42.23 13.48 -4.19
C VAL A 41 42.96 12.77 -3.06
N THR A 42 44.28 12.60 -3.16
CA THR A 42 45.10 11.96 -2.11
C THR A 42 44.99 12.72 -0.79
N ARG A 43 45.07 14.06 -0.83
CA ARG A 43 44.89 14.91 0.36
C ARG A 43 43.50 14.75 0.98
N HIS A 44 42.45 14.72 0.17
CA HIS A 44 41.08 14.50 0.65
C HIS A 44 40.89 13.13 1.31
N VAL A 45 41.40 12.07 0.68
CA VAL A 45 41.34 10.70 1.22
C VAL A 45 42.12 10.59 2.52
N GLN A 46 43.32 11.17 2.60
CA GLN A 46 44.11 11.19 3.83
C GLN A 46 43.38 11.93 4.97
N CYS A 47 42.78 13.09 4.69
CA CYS A 47 41.99 13.82 5.67
C CYS A 47 40.79 13.00 6.15
N LEU A 48 40.08 12.32 5.24
CA LEU A 48 38.94 11.48 5.60
C LEU A 48 39.39 10.26 6.42
N ALA A 49 40.48 9.60 6.03
CA ALA A 49 41.05 8.47 6.76
C ALA A 49 41.48 8.86 8.18
N GLN A 50 42.06 10.06 8.37
CA GLN A 50 42.37 10.57 9.70
C GLN A 50 41.11 10.74 10.54
N LYS A 51 40.05 11.37 10.00
CA LYS A 51 38.77 11.55 10.71
C LYS A 51 38.11 10.24 11.11
N VAL A 52 38.21 9.22 10.26
CA VAL A 52 37.72 7.87 10.56
C VAL A 52 38.55 7.23 11.69
N ARG A 53 39.88 7.32 11.63
CA ARG A 53 40.78 6.80 12.70
C ARG A 53 40.57 7.50 14.03
N THR A 54 40.25 8.78 14.04
CA THR A 54 39.91 9.54 15.25
C THR A 54 38.50 9.26 15.76
N GLY A 55 37.74 8.36 15.11
CA GLY A 55 36.38 7.99 15.52
C GLY A 55 35.34 9.08 15.28
N ALA A 56 35.64 10.11 14.48
CA ALA A 56 34.70 11.20 14.20
C ALA A 56 33.50 10.74 13.34
N TYR A 57 33.68 9.64 12.60
CA TYR A 57 32.62 9.01 11.82
C TYR A 57 32.40 7.57 12.33
N PRO A 58 31.25 7.27 12.94
CA PRO A 58 30.92 5.91 13.34
C PRO A 58 30.64 5.06 12.09
N THR A 59 31.50 4.08 11.81
CA THR A 59 31.39 3.19 10.63
C THR A 59 30.60 1.91 10.90
N GLU A 60 30.18 1.67 12.15
CA GLU A 60 29.56 0.41 12.58
C GLU A 60 28.18 0.13 11.97
N LYS A 61 27.44 1.18 11.56
CA LYS A 61 26.06 1.06 11.06
C LYS A 61 25.92 1.77 9.73
N GLY A 62 26.21 1.05 8.65
CA GLY A 62 26.03 1.51 7.27
C GLY A 62 24.94 0.76 6.51
N LEU A 63 24.51 1.34 5.39
CA LEU A 63 23.71 0.62 4.39
C LEU A 63 24.63 -0.36 3.65
N SER A 64 24.59 -1.65 3.99
CA SER A 64 25.43 -2.69 3.37
C SER A 64 25.38 -2.70 1.82
N PHE A 65 24.22 -2.37 1.24
CA PHE A 65 24.08 -2.26 -0.21
C PHE A 65 24.96 -1.14 -0.81
N LEU A 66 25.09 -0.01 -0.12
CA LEU A 66 25.91 1.11 -0.57
C LEU A 66 27.40 0.74 -0.52
N GLU A 67 27.81 0.01 0.50
CA GLU A 67 29.18 -0.50 0.62
C GLU A 67 29.56 -1.41 -0.55
N VAL A 68 28.67 -2.36 -0.92
CA VAL A 68 28.89 -3.22 -2.09
C VAL A 68 29.00 -2.39 -3.37
N LYS A 69 28.14 -1.37 -3.51
CA LYS A 69 28.18 -0.48 -4.68
C LYS A 69 29.49 0.31 -4.76
N ASP A 70 29.97 0.82 -3.64
CA ASP A 70 31.24 1.56 -3.58
C ASP A 70 32.44 0.65 -3.87
N GLN A 71 32.43 -0.59 -3.38
CA GLN A 71 33.43 -1.60 -3.71
C GLN A 71 33.42 -1.95 -5.21
N LEU A 72 32.24 -2.13 -5.81
CA LEU A 72 32.12 -2.36 -7.26
C LEU A 72 32.61 -1.17 -8.08
N LEU A 73 32.33 0.05 -7.64
CA LEU A 73 32.82 1.26 -8.31
C LEU A 73 34.35 1.35 -8.23
N LEU A 74 34.93 0.98 -7.08
CA LEU A 74 36.38 0.92 -6.91
C LEU A 74 37.03 -0.12 -7.85
N LEU A 75 36.45 -1.33 -7.93
CA LEU A 75 36.89 -2.37 -8.86
C LEU A 75 36.81 -1.91 -10.31
N TYR A 76 35.73 -1.22 -10.68
CA TYR A 76 35.58 -0.63 -12.02
C TYR A 76 36.69 0.38 -12.33
N LEU A 77 37.00 1.28 -11.39
CA LEU A 77 38.09 2.25 -11.55
C LEU A 77 39.45 1.58 -11.64
N GLN A 78 39.69 0.52 -10.87
CA GLN A 78 40.95 -0.24 -10.90
C GLN A 78 41.16 -0.98 -12.22
N ASP A 79 40.13 -1.64 -12.76
CA ASP A 79 40.22 -2.28 -14.07
C ASP A 79 40.37 -1.24 -15.19
N LEU A 80 39.75 -0.07 -15.07
CA LEU A 80 39.90 1.03 -16.02
C LEU A 80 41.32 1.60 -16.01
N THR A 81 41.90 1.87 -14.84
CA THR A 81 43.27 2.38 -14.74
C THR A 81 44.29 1.36 -15.23
N HIS A 82 44.06 0.07 -14.97
CA HIS A 82 44.87 -1.02 -15.54
C HIS A 82 44.85 -1.00 -17.06
N LEU A 83 43.67 -0.88 -17.69
CA LEU A 83 43.55 -0.80 -19.15
C LEU A 83 44.19 0.47 -19.74
N ILE A 84 44.12 1.60 -19.03
CA ILE A 84 44.81 2.84 -19.43
C ILE A 84 46.33 2.64 -19.35
N LEU A 85 46.83 1.98 -18.31
CA LEU A 85 48.24 1.65 -18.17
C LEU A 85 48.72 0.78 -19.33
N GLU A 86 47.99 -0.29 -19.65
CA GLU A 86 48.31 -1.19 -20.78
C GLU A 86 48.34 -0.45 -22.13
N LYS A 87 47.42 0.50 -22.32
CA LYS A 87 47.40 1.39 -23.49
C LYS A 87 48.66 2.25 -23.57
N ILE A 88 49.07 2.85 -22.45
CA ILE A 88 50.23 3.75 -22.41
C ILE A 88 51.54 2.97 -22.61
N SER A 89 51.62 1.73 -22.11
CA SER A 89 52.75 0.83 -22.37
C SER A 89 52.79 0.25 -23.78
N GLY A 90 51.77 0.51 -24.62
CA GLY A 90 51.72 0.07 -26.01
C GLY A 90 51.30 -1.38 -26.20
N HIS A 91 50.72 -2.03 -25.18
CA HIS A 91 50.20 -3.39 -25.31
C HIS A 91 48.84 -3.39 -26.03
N SER A 92 48.56 -4.49 -26.74
CA SER A 92 47.25 -4.71 -27.34
C SER A 92 46.21 -4.99 -26.26
N LEU A 93 45.03 -4.39 -26.39
CA LEU A 93 43.91 -4.61 -25.48
C LEU A 93 43.04 -5.79 -25.91
N ALA A 94 43.26 -6.33 -27.11
CA ALA A 94 42.44 -7.40 -27.64
C ALA A 94 42.60 -8.66 -26.78
N GLY A 95 41.49 -9.10 -26.16
CA GLY A 95 41.46 -10.29 -25.31
C GLY A 95 41.93 -10.08 -23.87
N HIS A 96 42.17 -8.84 -23.43
CA HIS A 96 42.60 -8.60 -22.04
C HIS A 96 41.45 -8.93 -21.06
N PRO A 97 41.67 -9.78 -20.03
CA PRO A 97 40.61 -10.21 -19.11
C PRO A 97 39.97 -9.05 -18.32
N ALA A 98 40.71 -7.96 -18.11
CA ALA A 98 40.18 -6.74 -17.49
C ALA A 98 39.02 -6.11 -18.29
N LEU A 99 38.97 -6.27 -19.61
CA LEU A 99 37.82 -5.77 -20.40
C LEU A 99 36.54 -6.53 -20.07
N LEU A 100 36.63 -7.85 -19.94
CA LEU A 100 35.48 -8.69 -19.58
C LEU A 100 34.98 -8.35 -18.17
N ARG A 101 35.89 -8.21 -17.20
CA ARG A 101 35.55 -7.78 -15.83
C ARG A 101 34.93 -6.38 -15.79
N LEU A 102 35.42 -5.45 -16.61
CA LEU A 102 34.87 -4.09 -16.70
C LEU A 102 33.44 -4.12 -17.24
N VAL A 103 33.18 -4.89 -18.29
CA VAL A 103 31.84 -5.07 -18.85
C VAL A 103 30.93 -5.74 -17.83
N GLU A 104 31.39 -6.81 -17.18
CA GLU A 104 30.64 -7.50 -16.12
C GLU A 104 30.26 -6.53 -15.00
N THR A 105 31.23 -5.82 -14.43
CA THR A 105 31.00 -4.84 -13.36
C THR A 105 30.03 -3.75 -13.80
N ARG A 106 30.13 -3.27 -15.05
CA ARG A 106 29.18 -2.31 -15.63
C ARG A 106 27.76 -2.87 -15.70
N THR A 107 27.60 -4.12 -16.16
CA THR A 107 26.28 -4.75 -16.20
C THR A 107 25.68 -4.93 -14.80
N VAL A 108 26.49 -5.30 -13.81
CA VAL A 108 26.06 -5.40 -12.41
C VAL A 108 25.58 -4.04 -11.90
N LEU A 109 26.34 -2.97 -12.12
CA LEU A 109 25.95 -1.61 -11.74
C LEU A 109 24.63 -1.17 -12.41
N GLU A 110 24.40 -1.56 -13.67
CA GLU A 110 23.13 -1.28 -14.36
C GLU A 110 21.96 -2.06 -13.75
N LYS A 111 22.16 -3.33 -13.39
CA LYS A 111 21.13 -4.16 -12.72
C LYS A 111 20.85 -3.73 -11.29
N MET A 112 21.77 -3.04 -10.63
CA MET A 112 21.57 -2.47 -9.29
C MET A 112 20.68 -1.21 -9.29
N ARG A 113 20.50 -0.52 -10.42
CA ARG A 113 19.75 0.74 -10.50
C ARG A 113 18.31 0.69 -9.96
N PRO A 114 17.51 -0.36 -10.19
CA PRO A 114 16.16 -0.44 -9.60
C PRO A 114 16.19 -0.53 -8.07
N ILE A 115 17.24 -1.13 -7.49
CA ILE A 115 17.42 -1.22 -6.05
C ILE A 115 17.82 0.15 -5.49
N ASP A 116 18.73 0.85 -6.17
CA ASP A 116 19.07 2.25 -5.87
C ASP A 116 17.81 3.14 -5.83
N GLN A 117 16.93 3.00 -6.82
CA GLN A 117 15.68 3.78 -6.87
C GLN A 117 14.75 3.49 -5.69
N LYS A 118 14.66 2.23 -5.24
CA LYS A 118 13.88 1.85 -4.05
C LYS A 118 14.49 2.38 -2.76
N LEU A 119 15.83 2.42 -2.68
CA LEU A 119 16.57 2.91 -1.51
C LEU A 119 16.71 4.43 -1.50
N LYS A 120 16.52 5.12 -2.63
CA LYS A 120 16.68 6.58 -2.77
C LYS A 120 15.96 7.34 -1.67
N TYR A 121 14.70 7.00 -1.40
CA TYR A 121 13.94 7.67 -0.34
C TYR A 121 14.58 7.48 1.05
N GLN A 122 15.08 6.28 1.36
CA GLN A 122 15.72 5.99 2.65
C GLN A 122 17.04 6.75 2.78
N VAL A 123 17.85 6.77 1.71
CA VAL A 123 19.09 7.54 1.66
C VAL A 123 18.80 9.03 1.81
N ASP A 124 17.86 9.58 1.03
CA ASP A 124 17.47 10.99 1.11
C ASP A 124 16.94 11.36 2.49
N LYS A 125 16.19 10.45 3.15
CA LYS A 125 15.71 10.66 4.52
C LYS A 125 16.85 10.71 5.53
N LEU A 126 17.83 9.81 5.43
CA LEU A 126 19.00 9.78 6.30
C LEU A 126 19.89 11.01 6.09
N VAL A 127 20.11 11.42 4.84
CA VAL A 127 20.87 12.62 4.48
C VAL A 127 20.17 13.87 5.02
N LYS A 128 18.84 13.98 4.86
CA LYS A 128 18.06 15.07 5.44
C LYS A 128 18.15 15.10 6.97
N ALA A 129 18.04 13.94 7.63
CA ALA A 129 18.21 13.86 9.09
C ALA A 129 19.62 14.27 9.55
N ALA A 130 20.66 13.97 8.77
CA ALA A 130 22.03 14.37 9.08
C ALA A 130 22.26 15.88 8.89
N ILE A 131 21.64 16.50 7.88
CA ILE A 131 21.79 17.95 7.59
C ILE A 131 20.90 18.81 8.49
N THR A 132 19.65 18.41 8.69
CA THR A 132 18.62 19.21 9.39
C THR A 132 18.51 18.86 10.87
N GLY A 133 19.25 17.85 11.36
CA GLY A 133 19.04 17.25 12.68
C GLY A 133 17.86 16.28 12.68
N ALA A 134 17.73 15.51 13.76
CA ALA A 134 16.75 14.43 13.90
C ALA A 134 15.36 14.81 13.36
N PRO A 135 14.65 13.91 12.64
CA PRO A 135 13.35 14.23 12.09
C PRO A 135 12.44 14.69 13.23
N GLY A 136 12.03 15.95 13.17
CA GLY A 136 11.16 16.55 14.16
C GLY A 136 9.92 15.68 14.39
N GLU A 137 9.31 15.85 15.56
CA GLU A 137 8.18 15.07 16.06
C GLU A 137 7.02 14.91 15.04
N ASN A 138 6.97 15.79 14.04
CA ASN A 138 5.98 15.91 12.96
C ASN A 138 6.36 15.19 11.63
N ASP A 139 6.99 14.02 11.65
CA ASP A 139 7.15 13.20 10.43
C ASP A 139 5.88 12.33 10.20
N PRO A 140 5.07 12.59 9.16
CA PRO A 140 3.83 11.86 8.88
C PRO A 140 4.03 10.36 8.59
N LEU A 141 5.28 9.90 8.44
CA LEU A 141 5.62 8.48 8.23
C LEU A 141 6.04 7.74 9.51
N ARG A 142 6.07 8.40 10.69
CA ARG A 142 6.23 7.73 11.99
C ARG A 142 5.02 6.88 12.38
N PHE A 143 3.86 7.12 11.76
CA PHE A 143 2.63 6.33 11.97
C PHE A 143 2.63 4.97 11.27
N LYS A 144 3.81 4.36 11.07
CA LYS A 144 3.88 2.94 10.70
C LYS A 144 3.67 2.10 11.95
N PRO A 145 2.82 1.05 11.91
CA PRO A 145 2.70 0.14 13.04
C PRO A 145 4.07 -0.51 13.31
N ASN A 146 4.57 -0.38 14.54
CA ASN A 146 5.81 -1.01 15.00
C ASN A 146 5.49 -2.42 15.53
N PRO A 147 5.76 -3.50 14.77
CA PRO A 147 5.45 -4.86 15.22
C PRO A 147 6.31 -5.31 16.41
N GLY A 148 7.45 -4.65 16.67
CA GLY A 148 8.29 -4.92 17.84
C GLY A 148 7.60 -4.63 19.19
N ASN A 149 6.67 -3.66 19.23
CA ASN A 149 5.88 -3.36 20.43
C ASN A 149 4.81 -4.43 20.76
N LEU A 150 4.54 -5.37 19.83
CA LEU A 150 3.65 -6.49 20.07
C LEU A 150 4.40 -7.70 20.63
N MET A 151 5.66 -7.89 20.25
CA MET A 151 6.47 -9.04 20.65
C MET A 151 6.90 -8.98 22.12
N SER A 152 7.16 -7.80 22.68
CA SER A 152 7.47 -7.65 24.11
C SER A 152 6.31 -8.09 25.01
N LYS A 153 5.06 -7.97 24.55
CA LYS A 153 3.87 -8.41 25.30
C LYS A 153 3.65 -9.91 25.28
N LEU A 154 4.26 -10.64 24.34
CA LEU A 154 4.10 -12.09 24.21
C LEU A 154 5.12 -12.86 25.06
N ASN A 155 6.29 -12.27 25.32
CA ASN A 155 7.36 -12.89 26.11
C ASN A 155 7.21 -12.67 27.63
N GLU A 156 6.29 -11.81 28.06
CA GLU A 156 6.02 -11.49 29.47
C GLU A 156 4.88 -12.35 30.06
N SER A 157 4.43 -13.38 29.33
CA SER A 157 3.28 -14.22 29.68
C SER A 157 3.64 -15.57 30.34
N GLU A 158 4.94 -15.89 30.52
CA GLU A 158 5.40 -17.22 30.97
C GLU A 158 6.35 -17.20 32.19
N GLU A 159 6.21 -16.27 33.14
CA GLU A 159 6.89 -16.45 34.43
C GLU A 159 6.00 -16.10 35.62
N SER A 160 6.00 -17.03 36.56
CA SER A 160 5.00 -17.34 37.58
C SER A 160 5.00 -16.43 38.81
N GLU A 161 3.83 -16.39 39.46
CA GLU A 161 3.54 -15.88 40.80
C GLU A 161 4.40 -16.56 41.89
N ASP A 162 4.96 -15.80 42.84
CA ASP A 162 4.85 -16.12 44.27
C ASP A 162 5.25 -14.95 45.23
N GLU A 163 4.64 -15.00 46.41
CA GLU A 163 4.40 -14.05 47.52
C GLU A 163 5.66 -13.52 48.32
N GLU A 164 5.77 -12.23 48.70
CA GLU A 164 5.40 -11.54 49.99
C GLU A 164 6.65 -10.92 50.72
N PRO A 165 6.54 -10.03 51.75
CA PRO A 165 6.94 -8.62 51.63
C PRO A 165 8.10 -8.18 52.55
N ALA A 166 8.63 -6.96 52.36
CA ALA A 166 9.38 -6.25 53.41
C ALA A 166 9.38 -4.72 53.24
N ASP A 167 9.08 -4.04 54.35
CA ASP A 167 9.02 -2.59 54.60
C ASP A 167 10.22 -1.75 54.15
N ARG A 168 9.96 -0.50 53.68
CA ARG A 168 10.40 0.76 54.35
C ARG A 168 10.05 2.04 53.56
N LYS A 169 9.20 2.85 54.20
CA LYS A 169 9.15 4.34 54.35
C LYS A 169 9.51 5.29 53.17
N LYS A 170 8.48 6.06 52.78
CA LYS A 170 8.37 7.50 52.42
C LYS A 170 9.50 8.20 51.63
N ALA A 171 9.15 8.74 50.45
CA ALA A 171 9.09 10.20 50.19
C ALA A 171 8.48 10.48 48.81
N ALA A 172 7.74 11.59 48.71
CA ALA A 172 6.98 12.01 47.54
C ALA A 172 7.87 12.55 46.42
N GLY A 173 7.69 12.01 45.21
CA GLY A 173 8.16 12.56 43.95
C GLY A 173 7.25 12.02 42.85
N ARG A 174 6.53 12.91 42.17
CA ARG A 174 5.63 12.55 41.06
C ARG A 174 6.47 11.92 39.95
N ASP A 175 6.20 10.66 39.66
CA ASP A 175 6.65 10.04 38.42
C ASP A 175 5.50 9.23 37.80
N ALA A 176 5.24 9.49 36.52
CA ALA A 176 4.18 8.88 35.73
C ALA A 176 4.63 7.50 35.23
N SER A 177 4.97 6.62 36.17
CA SER A 177 5.49 5.28 35.91
C SER A 177 4.80 4.26 36.80
N LYS A 178 3.57 3.90 36.44
CA LYS A 178 3.01 2.59 36.81
C LYS A 178 2.22 2.03 35.64
N GLY A 179 2.97 1.46 34.70
CA GLY A 179 2.48 0.61 33.64
C GLY A 179 1.95 -0.71 34.21
N GLY A 180 0.79 -0.65 34.84
CA GLY A 180 -0.09 -1.81 35.02
C GLY A 180 -1.10 -1.77 33.88
N GLY A 181 -1.07 -2.78 33.02
CA GLY A 181 -1.92 -2.88 31.83
C GLY A 181 -3.40 -2.73 32.19
N ARG A 182 -3.98 -1.55 31.97
CA ARG A 182 -5.42 -1.35 32.12
C ARG A 182 -6.12 -2.11 30.99
N LYS A 183 -6.75 -3.23 31.34
CA LYS A 183 -7.62 -4.00 30.46
C LYS A 183 -8.68 -3.07 29.88
N TYR A 184 -8.68 -2.91 28.56
CA TYR A 184 -9.70 -2.10 27.89
C TYR A 184 -11.07 -2.73 28.13
N VAL A 185 -11.96 -1.99 28.80
CA VAL A 185 -13.35 -2.38 29.02
C VAL A 185 -14.20 -1.53 28.06
N PRO A 186 -14.80 -2.13 27.02
CA PRO A 186 -15.70 -1.41 26.14
C PRO A 186 -16.86 -0.81 26.94
N PRO A 187 -17.27 0.44 26.68
CA PRO A 187 -18.37 1.05 27.38
C PRO A 187 -19.65 0.22 27.18
N ARG A 188 -20.30 -0.14 28.28
CA ARG A 188 -21.59 -0.83 28.23
C ARG A 188 -22.65 0.18 27.84
N LEU A 189 -23.06 0.15 26.57
CA LEU A 189 -24.15 0.96 26.04
C LEU A 189 -25.47 0.53 26.71
N VAL A 190 -25.98 1.38 27.59
CA VAL A 190 -27.34 1.24 28.14
C VAL A 190 -28.31 1.77 27.09
N PRO A 191 -29.40 1.06 26.76
CA PRO A 191 -30.42 1.58 25.85
C PRO A 191 -30.94 2.92 26.36
N VAL A 192 -30.68 3.97 25.61
CA VAL A 192 -31.27 5.29 25.84
C VAL A 192 -32.70 5.23 25.33
N TYR A 193 -33.68 5.44 26.20
CA TYR A 193 -35.08 5.53 25.81
C TYR A 193 -35.27 6.85 25.06
N TYR A 194 -35.63 6.77 23.78
CA TYR A 194 -36.04 7.95 23.02
C TYR A 194 -37.53 8.18 23.31
N ASP A 195 -37.85 9.27 24.01
CA ASP A 195 -39.21 9.79 24.16
C ASP A 195 -39.70 10.36 22.82
N GLU A 196 -39.80 9.51 21.79
CA GLU A 196 -40.51 9.88 20.59
C GLU A 196 -41.97 10.06 20.97
N THR A 197 -42.47 11.30 20.88
CA THR A 197 -43.90 11.58 21.00
C THR A 197 -44.67 10.74 19.98
N GLU A 198 -45.89 10.30 20.31
CA GLU A 198 -46.70 9.48 19.40
C GLU A 198 -46.88 10.17 18.03
N ALA A 199 -46.99 11.50 18.04
CA ALA A 199 -47.04 12.34 16.84
C ALA A 199 -45.75 12.28 15.98
N GLU A 200 -44.56 12.18 16.59
CA GLU A 200 -43.31 12.01 15.85
C GLU A 200 -43.20 10.63 15.22
N ARG A 201 -43.70 9.59 15.90
CA ARG A 201 -43.75 8.23 15.35
C ARG A 201 -44.67 8.17 14.14
N GLU A 202 -45.84 8.77 14.23
CA GLU A 202 -46.80 8.86 13.12
C GLU A 202 -46.20 9.64 11.94
N LYS A 203 -45.55 10.78 12.19
CA LYS A 203 -44.84 11.53 11.14
C LYS A 203 -43.75 10.70 10.46
N LYS A 204 -42.94 9.96 11.23
CA LYS A 204 -41.91 9.06 10.68
C LYS A 204 -42.51 7.93 9.83
N ILE A 205 -43.64 7.36 10.27
CA ILE A 205 -44.35 6.33 9.52
C ILE A 205 -44.89 6.91 8.21
N LEU A 206 -45.51 8.10 8.25
CA LEU A 206 -46.02 8.80 7.08
C LEU A 206 -44.89 9.19 6.12
N GLU A 207 -43.77 9.69 6.61
CA GLU A 207 -42.59 9.99 5.80
C GLU A 207 -42.00 8.74 5.16
N GLN A 208 -41.94 7.62 5.90
CA GLN A 208 -41.48 6.36 5.37
C GLN A 208 -42.44 5.81 4.31
N ALA A 209 -43.75 5.96 4.50
CA ALA A 209 -44.78 5.61 3.53
C ALA A 209 -44.66 6.46 2.26
N LYS A 210 -44.46 7.78 2.39
CA LYS A 210 -44.19 8.70 1.27
C LYS A 210 -42.93 8.31 0.51
N LYS A 211 -41.82 8.02 1.21
CA LYS A 211 -40.57 7.55 0.59
C LYS A 211 -40.73 6.21 -0.12
N ARG A 212 -41.54 5.29 0.42
CA ARG A 212 -41.88 4.01 -0.22
C ARG A 212 -42.74 4.21 -1.47
N ALA A 213 -43.74 5.09 -1.42
CA ALA A 213 -44.55 5.45 -2.58
C ALA A 213 -43.68 6.06 -3.69
N LEU A 214 -42.81 7.02 -3.35
CA LEU A 214 -41.88 7.64 -4.31
C LEU A 214 -40.82 6.67 -4.88
N SER A 215 -40.50 5.60 -4.15
CA SER A 215 -39.59 4.55 -4.61
C SER A 215 -40.28 3.35 -5.27
N SER A 216 -41.62 3.41 -5.42
CA SER A 216 -42.37 2.44 -6.21
C SER A 216 -41.94 2.48 -7.68
N SER A 217 -42.08 1.35 -8.38
CA SER A 217 -41.58 1.20 -9.75
C SER A 217 -42.18 2.24 -10.70
N ILE A 218 -43.51 2.46 -10.62
CA ILE A 218 -44.23 3.39 -11.50
C ILE A 218 -43.76 4.82 -11.29
N ILE A 219 -43.74 5.30 -10.04
CA ILE A 219 -43.40 6.71 -9.76
C ILE A 219 -41.94 6.99 -10.12
N ARG A 220 -41.05 6.00 -9.91
CA ARG A 220 -39.66 6.11 -10.31
C ARG A 220 -39.50 6.19 -11.83
N GLU A 221 -40.20 5.35 -12.59
CA GLU A 221 -40.17 5.35 -14.06
C GLU A 221 -40.74 6.64 -14.64
N LEU A 222 -41.87 7.13 -14.09
CA LEU A 222 -42.41 8.45 -14.45
C LEU A 222 -41.38 9.55 -14.17
N LYS A 223 -40.74 9.54 -12.99
CA LYS A 223 -39.71 10.53 -12.65
C LYS A 223 -38.55 10.51 -13.66
N GLU A 224 -38.13 9.33 -14.10
CA GLU A 224 -37.03 9.14 -15.04
C GLU A 224 -37.39 9.65 -16.44
N GLN A 225 -38.60 9.37 -16.92
CA GLN A 225 -39.12 9.87 -18.21
C GLN A 225 -39.19 11.39 -18.29
N TYR A 226 -39.54 12.05 -17.18
CA TYR A 226 -39.63 13.52 -17.10
C TYR A 226 -38.32 14.18 -16.64
N SER A 227 -37.26 13.42 -16.37
CA SER A 227 -35.97 13.97 -15.97
C SER A 227 -35.00 14.02 -17.15
N ASP A 228 -34.35 15.17 -17.36
CA ASP A 228 -33.27 15.33 -18.35
C ASP A 228 -31.92 14.74 -17.87
N ALA A 229 -31.92 14.00 -16.75
CA ALA A 229 -30.71 13.40 -16.19
C ALA A 229 -30.33 12.16 -17.01
N PRO A 230 -29.04 12.00 -17.39
CA PRO A 230 -28.61 10.85 -18.16
C PRO A 230 -28.73 9.55 -17.36
N GLU A 231 -29.25 8.50 -18.00
CA GLU A 231 -29.34 7.16 -17.41
C GLU A 231 -28.01 6.40 -17.53
N GLU A 232 -27.57 5.75 -16.45
CA GLU A 232 -26.39 4.88 -16.46
C GLU A 232 -26.71 3.50 -17.06
N VAL A 233 -26.56 3.36 -18.38
CA VAL A 233 -26.66 2.06 -19.06
C VAL A 233 -25.36 1.27 -18.89
N ARG A 234 -25.42 0.13 -18.19
CA ARG A 234 -24.29 -0.81 -18.05
C ARG A 234 -24.54 -2.09 -18.83
N GLU A 235 -23.59 -2.47 -19.67
CA GLU A 235 -23.66 -3.68 -20.48
C GLU A 235 -23.72 -4.95 -19.59
N GLY A 236 -24.62 -5.88 -19.90
CA GLY A 236 -24.79 -7.15 -19.17
C GLY A 236 -25.69 -7.12 -17.93
N ARG A 237 -26.32 -5.99 -17.59
CA ARG A 237 -27.35 -5.94 -16.54
C ARG A 237 -28.76 -5.94 -17.15
N TYR A 238 -29.63 -6.82 -16.66
CA TYR A 238 -31.05 -6.81 -17.01
C TYR A 238 -31.72 -5.52 -16.48
N ALA A 239 -32.52 -4.83 -17.30
CA ALA A 239 -33.25 -3.61 -16.92
C ALA A 239 -34.06 -3.76 -15.62
N HIS A 240 -34.58 -4.96 -15.35
CA HIS A 240 -35.34 -5.27 -14.14
C HIS A 240 -34.48 -5.59 -12.89
N ALA A 241 -33.15 -5.50 -12.98
CA ALA A 241 -32.23 -5.74 -11.88
C ALA A 241 -31.71 -4.45 -11.20
N THR A 242 -32.24 -3.26 -11.55
CA THR A 242 -31.75 -1.97 -10.99
C THR A 242 -31.73 -1.94 -9.47
N ARG A 243 -32.75 -2.51 -8.80
CA ARG A 243 -32.78 -2.60 -7.33
C ARG A 243 -31.66 -3.49 -6.77
N GLN A 244 -31.38 -4.62 -7.42
CA GLN A 244 -30.29 -5.51 -7.01
C GLN A 244 -28.92 -4.88 -7.25
N SER A 245 -28.77 -4.15 -8.36
CA SER A 245 -27.55 -3.41 -8.66
C SER A 245 -27.22 -2.42 -7.55
N ARG A 246 -28.21 -1.63 -7.12
CA ARG A 246 -28.05 -0.67 -6.02
C ARG A 246 -27.72 -1.34 -4.69
N GLU A 247 -28.37 -2.47 -4.38
CA GLU A 247 -28.06 -3.27 -3.18
C GLU A 247 -26.62 -3.81 -3.21
N ASP A 248 -26.14 -4.26 -4.38
CA ASP A 248 -24.77 -4.72 -4.58
C ASP A 248 -23.75 -3.57 -4.50
N GLU A 249 -24.04 -2.41 -5.10
CA GLU A 249 -23.21 -1.19 -5.05
C GLU A 249 -23.07 -0.66 -3.62
N HIS A 250 -24.18 -0.59 -2.89
CA HIS A 250 -24.14 -0.17 -1.48
C HIS A 250 -23.24 -1.10 -0.66
N ARG A 251 -23.26 -2.41 -0.95
CA ARG A 251 -22.38 -3.37 -0.31
C ARG A 251 -20.91 -3.10 -0.68
N THR A 252 -20.60 -2.90 -1.96
CA THR A 252 -19.21 -2.62 -2.37
C THR A 252 -18.69 -1.34 -1.74
N SER A 253 -19.50 -0.27 -1.71
CA SER A 253 -19.13 0.98 -1.05
C SER A 253 -18.87 0.80 0.45
N TYR A 254 -19.67 -0.03 1.13
CA TYR A 254 -19.41 -0.38 2.53
C TYR A 254 -18.11 -1.17 2.69
N GLU A 255 -17.89 -2.21 1.88
CA GLU A 255 -16.67 -3.03 1.93
C GLU A 255 -15.41 -2.20 1.64
N GLU A 256 -15.47 -1.23 0.72
CA GLU A 256 -14.38 -0.31 0.39
C GLU A 256 -14.12 0.69 1.52
N SER A 257 -15.18 1.31 2.06
CA SER A 257 -15.05 2.29 3.16
C SER A 257 -14.52 1.66 4.45
N MET A 258 -14.91 0.43 4.74
CA MET A 258 -14.51 -0.30 5.95
C MET A 258 -13.33 -1.24 5.70
N MET A 259 -12.90 -1.39 4.44
CA MET A 259 -11.86 -2.33 3.97
C MET A 259 -12.04 -3.78 4.46
N VAL A 260 -13.29 -4.24 4.60
CA VAL A 260 -13.63 -5.59 5.10
C VAL A 260 -14.70 -6.22 4.23
N ARG A 261 -14.44 -7.45 3.76
CA ARG A 261 -15.40 -8.26 2.99
C ARG A 261 -16.54 -8.74 3.89
N LEU A 262 -17.79 -8.52 3.48
CA LEU A 262 -18.95 -9.06 4.18
C LEU A 262 -19.19 -10.52 3.76
N ASN A 263 -19.55 -11.38 4.72
CA ASN A 263 -19.94 -12.77 4.42
C ASN A 263 -21.44 -12.85 4.12
N PHE A 264 -21.83 -13.76 3.22
CA PHE A 264 -23.25 -14.01 2.92
C PHE A 264 -23.81 -15.16 3.76
N SER A 265 -25.02 -14.97 4.30
CA SER A 265 -25.77 -16.09 4.88
C SER A 265 -26.27 -17.05 3.79
N ARG A 266 -26.38 -18.35 4.11
CA ARG A 266 -26.99 -19.36 3.21
C ARG A 266 -28.39 -18.95 2.75
N LYS A 267 -29.19 -18.34 3.64
CA LYS A 267 -30.55 -17.87 3.34
C LYS A 267 -30.55 -16.70 2.33
N GLU A 268 -29.60 -15.79 2.49
CA GLU A 268 -29.44 -14.62 1.63
C GLU A 268 -28.95 -15.01 0.23
N LYS A 269 -27.99 -15.96 0.16
CA LYS A 269 -27.53 -16.55 -1.10
C LYS A 269 -28.66 -17.24 -1.86
N ALA A 270 -29.55 -17.95 -1.15
CA ALA A 270 -30.74 -18.56 -1.75
C ALA A 270 -31.76 -17.50 -2.23
N ARG A 271 -31.96 -16.41 -1.48
CA ARG A 271 -32.78 -15.27 -1.93
C ARG A 271 -32.21 -14.69 -3.21
N ARG A 272 -30.92 -14.34 -3.26
CA ARG A 272 -30.27 -13.75 -4.45
C ARG A 272 -30.42 -14.64 -5.70
N ARG A 273 -30.29 -15.96 -5.56
CA ARG A 273 -30.54 -16.91 -6.65
C ARG A 273 -31.99 -16.86 -7.17
N ARG A 274 -32.98 -16.68 -6.30
CA ARG A 274 -34.39 -16.53 -6.69
C ARG A 274 -34.67 -15.20 -7.37
N VAL A 275 -34.00 -14.13 -6.97
CA VAL A 275 -34.16 -12.81 -7.60
C VAL A 275 -33.48 -12.75 -8.99
N GLY A 276 -32.55 -13.66 -9.27
CA GLY A 276 -32.03 -13.90 -10.62
C GLY A 276 -32.97 -14.71 -11.53
N ALA A 277 -34.05 -15.29 -11.01
CA ALA A 277 -35.02 -16.02 -11.81
C ALA A 277 -36.10 -15.08 -12.36
N LEU A 278 -36.46 -15.27 -13.64
CA LEU A 278 -37.48 -14.51 -14.39
C LEU A 278 -38.79 -14.31 -13.62
N THR A 279 -39.19 -15.28 -12.78
CA THR A 279 -40.43 -15.22 -11.99
C THR A 279 -40.47 -14.05 -11.00
N SER A 280 -39.32 -13.62 -10.49
CA SER A 280 -39.24 -12.49 -9.57
C SER A 280 -39.30 -11.14 -10.29
N GLN A 281 -38.91 -11.10 -11.57
CA GLN A 281 -38.96 -9.91 -12.39
C GLN A 281 -40.42 -9.53 -12.73
N LEU A 282 -41.27 -10.53 -12.97
CA LEU A 282 -42.70 -10.32 -13.20
C LEU A 282 -43.43 -9.76 -11.97
N SER A 283 -43.01 -10.12 -10.75
CA SER A 283 -43.61 -9.58 -9.53
C SER A 283 -43.37 -8.08 -9.33
N SER A 284 -42.33 -7.51 -9.95
CA SER A 284 -42.09 -6.06 -9.95
C SER A 284 -43.04 -5.31 -10.87
N LEU A 285 -43.54 -5.97 -11.92
CA LEU A 285 -44.48 -5.39 -12.87
C LEU A 285 -45.92 -5.40 -12.33
N THR A 286 -46.27 -6.41 -11.52
CA THR A 286 -47.61 -6.54 -10.94
C THR A 286 -47.76 -5.85 -9.58
N HIS A 287 -46.66 -5.39 -8.95
CA HIS A 287 -46.72 -4.71 -7.66
C HIS A 287 -46.70 -3.20 -7.84
N PHE A 288 -47.89 -2.65 -8.08
CA PHE A 288 -48.16 -1.23 -8.00
C PHE A 288 -48.27 -0.86 -6.52
N GLY A 289 -47.16 -0.42 -5.92
CA GLY A 289 -47.14 -0.10 -4.48
C GLY A 289 -48.17 0.98 -4.13
N ASP A 290 -48.74 0.91 -2.91
CA ASP A 290 -49.78 1.84 -2.46
C ASP A 290 -49.33 3.31 -2.56
N ILE A 291 -49.93 4.05 -3.50
CA ILE A 291 -49.65 5.49 -3.74
C ILE A 291 -50.51 6.37 -2.83
N SER A 292 -51.43 5.80 -2.05
CA SER A 292 -52.35 6.52 -1.15
C SER A 292 -51.64 7.52 -0.22
N ALA A 293 -50.41 7.21 0.21
CA ALA A 293 -49.59 8.11 1.03
C ALA A 293 -49.14 9.40 0.31
N LEU A 294 -49.15 9.43 -1.02
CA LEU A 294 -48.77 10.57 -1.86
C LEU A 294 -49.99 11.36 -2.35
N THR A 295 -51.08 10.68 -2.70
CA THR A 295 -52.30 11.32 -3.19
C THR A 295 -53.21 11.84 -2.08
N GLY A 296 -52.96 11.48 -0.81
CA GLY A 296 -53.79 11.89 0.31
C GLY A 296 -55.22 11.33 0.27
N ALA A 297 -55.52 10.51 -0.73
CA ALA A 297 -56.78 9.79 -0.84
C ALA A 297 -56.80 8.72 0.24
N THR A 298 -57.59 8.96 1.30
CA THR A 298 -58.05 7.90 2.20
C THR A 298 -58.65 6.81 1.34
N ALA A 299 -58.13 5.59 1.48
CA ALA A 299 -58.46 4.42 0.67
C ALA A 299 -59.96 4.31 0.33
N LEU A 300 -60.33 4.76 -0.87
CA LEU A 300 -61.59 4.45 -1.53
C LEU A 300 -61.27 3.47 -2.66
N ALA A 301 -60.96 2.23 -2.28
CA ALA A 301 -61.04 1.06 -3.13
C ALA A 301 -60.91 -0.18 -2.23
N GLU A 302 -62.04 -0.82 -1.96
CA GLU A 302 -62.06 -2.27 -1.77
C GLU A 302 -61.52 -2.95 -3.05
N GLU A 303 -61.05 -4.19 -2.88
CA GLU A 303 -60.42 -5.08 -3.87
C GLU A 303 -58.91 -4.89 -4.08
N ASP A 304 -58.09 -5.52 -3.22
CA ASP A 304 -57.55 -6.84 -3.58
C ASP A 304 -56.91 -7.53 -2.35
N SER A 305 -57.47 -8.68 -1.98
CA SER A 305 -57.06 -9.47 -0.82
C SER A 305 -55.80 -10.27 -1.12
N GLY A 306 -54.63 -9.68 -0.88
CA GLY A 306 -53.40 -10.44 -0.67
C GLY A 306 -53.46 -11.25 0.63
N PRO A 307 -52.93 -12.49 0.70
CA PRO A 307 -53.17 -13.37 1.84
C PRO A 307 -52.58 -12.78 3.12
N GLN A 308 -53.46 -12.36 4.02
CA GLN A 308 -53.10 -12.02 5.39
C GLN A 308 -52.42 -13.24 6.01
N LYS A 309 -51.10 -13.15 6.25
CA LYS A 309 -50.40 -14.11 7.09
C LYS A 309 -50.99 -13.99 8.49
N LYS A 310 -51.95 -14.86 8.81
CA LYS A 310 -52.41 -15.09 10.17
C LYS A 310 -51.18 -15.34 11.03
N ILE A 311 -50.85 -14.38 11.90
CA ILE A 311 -49.85 -14.56 12.95
C ILE A 311 -50.44 -15.64 13.86
N MET A 312 -50.09 -16.90 13.60
CA MET A 312 -50.36 -17.97 14.56
C MET A 312 -49.56 -17.63 15.81
N LYS A 313 -50.23 -17.13 16.85
CA LYS A 313 -49.71 -17.12 18.21
C LYS A 313 -49.30 -18.55 18.53
N LYS A 314 -47.98 -18.82 18.61
CA LYS A 314 -47.47 -20.12 19.05
C LYS A 314 -47.90 -20.31 20.51
N ALA A 315 -49.03 -20.98 20.71
CA ALA A 315 -49.34 -21.59 21.99
C ALA A 315 -48.21 -22.57 22.33
N GLY A 316 -47.61 -22.40 23.50
CA GLY A 316 -46.47 -23.19 23.95
C GLY A 316 -46.84 -24.66 24.09
N ILE A 317 -46.41 -25.49 23.14
CA ILE A 317 -46.42 -26.94 23.29
C ILE A 317 -45.29 -27.32 24.25
N LYS A 318 -45.64 -27.65 25.50
CA LYS A 318 -44.74 -28.30 26.47
C LYS A 318 -44.25 -29.62 25.88
N ARG A 319 -43.03 -29.63 25.34
CA ARG A 319 -42.34 -30.87 24.97
C ARG A 319 -41.94 -31.64 26.22
N GLY A 320 -42.70 -32.67 26.56
CA GLY A 320 -42.31 -33.69 27.53
C GLY A 320 -41.03 -34.39 27.08
N LYS A 321 -40.00 -34.36 27.93
CA LYS A 321 -38.74 -35.10 27.74
C LYS A 321 -39.03 -36.61 27.80
N LYS A 322 -39.01 -37.30 26.67
CA LYS A 322 -38.86 -38.77 26.65
C LYS A 322 -37.37 -39.11 26.59
N LYS A 323 -36.83 -39.64 27.70
CA LYS A 323 -35.49 -40.24 27.78
C LYS A 323 -35.41 -41.42 26.79
N LYS A 324 -34.55 -41.33 25.77
CA LYS A 324 -34.15 -42.48 24.96
C LYS A 324 -32.95 -43.14 25.65
N GLY A 325 -33.17 -44.33 26.22
CA GLY A 325 -32.12 -45.16 26.80
C GLY A 325 -31.18 -45.69 25.73
N PHE A 326 -29.87 -45.58 25.99
CA PHE A 326 -28.82 -46.25 25.22
C PHE A 326 -28.88 -47.76 25.50
N ARG A 327 -29.09 -48.59 24.47
CA ARG A 327 -28.81 -50.02 24.53
C ARG A 327 -27.36 -50.24 24.08
N LYS A 328 -26.49 -50.63 25.03
CA LYS A 328 -25.17 -51.24 24.73
C LYS A 328 -25.41 -52.54 23.96
N ARG A 329 -24.74 -52.70 22.82
CA ARG A 329 -24.53 -54.01 22.20
C ARG A 329 -23.26 -54.60 22.82
N ARG A 330 -23.36 -55.86 23.21
CA ARG A 330 -22.25 -56.73 23.57
C ARG A 330 -21.85 -57.52 22.34
#